data_AF-A0A412FWW0-F1
#
_entry.id   AF-A0A412FWW0-F1
#
_cell.length_a   1.000
_cell.length_b   1.000
_cell.length_c   1.000
_cell.angle_alpha   90.00
_cell.angle_beta   90.00
_cell.angle_gamma   90.00
#
_symmetry.space_group_name_H-M   'P 1'
#
loop_
_entity.id
_entity.type
_entity.pdbx_description
1 polymer ?
#
loop_
_entity_poly.entity_id
_entity_poly.type
_entity_poly.pdbx_seq_one_letter_code
_entity_poly.pdbx_strand_id
1 'polypeptide(L)'
;MQQELTNVSCEIIAKVGTAKGLFVEAIETAAAGQLDQARALLSEGEQIFNQGHEAHGQLLTQFAAGAEVKVDLLLVHAECQMMSAEDFKVIAEEVIAIAEKRIHA
;
A
#
# COMPACT_ATOMS: atom_id res chain seq x y z
N MET A 1 8.50 7.46 -23.62
CA MET A 1 9.03 6.28 -22.90
C MET A 1 9.57 6.63 -21.52
N GLN A 2 10.64 7.42 -21.36
CA GLN A 2 11.16 7.72 -20.01
C GLN A 2 10.19 8.57 -19.16
N GLN A 3 9.50 9.53 -19.78
CA GLN A 3 8.45 10.32 -19.12
C GLN A 3 7.26 9.47 -18.63
N GLU A 4 6.93 8.40 -19.34
CA GLU A 4 5.78 7.54 -19.00
C GLU A 4 6.08 6.70 -17.76
N LEU A 5 7.26 6.09 -17.68
CA LEU A 5 7.67 5.32 -16.51
C LEU A 5 7.82 6.21 -15.26
N THR A 6 8.33 7.44 -15.43
CA THR A 6 8.37 8.42 -14.33
C THR A 6 6.97 8.73 -13.82
N ASN A 7 5.99 8.94 -14.70
CA ASN A 7 4.61 9.23 -14.29
C ASN A 7 3.99 8.05 -13.54
N VAL A 8 4.14 6.83 -14.06
CA VAL A 8 3.63 5.62 -13.39
C VAL A 8 4.30 5.43 -12.02
N SER A 9 5.61 5.63 -11.93
CA SER A 9 6.33 5.51 -10.65
C SER A 9 5.85 6.56 -9.64
N CYS A 10 5.66 7.82 -10.05
CA CYS A 10 5.11 8.87 -9.20
C CYS A 10 3.67 8.56 -8.75
N GLU A 11 2.84 8.01 -9.64
CA GLU A 11 1.48 7.59 -9.32
C GLU A 11 1.49 6.48 -8.26
N ILE A 12 2.31 5.45 -8.45
CA ILE A 12 2.51 4.37 -7.48
C ILE A 12 2.92 4.98 -6.14
N ILE A 13 3.99 5.79 -6.10
CA ILE A 13 4.52 6.40 -4.87
C ILE A 13 3.44 7.19 -4.13
N ALA A 14 2.66 8.01 -4.85
CA ALA A 14 1.62 8.83 -4.24
C ALA A 14 0.51 7.95 -3.63
N LYS A 15 0.00 6.96 -4.39
CA LYS A 15 -1.09 6.10 -3.94
C LYS A 15 -0.67 5.18 -2.80
N VAL A 16 0.43 4.44 -2.96
CA VAL A 16 0.88 3.50 -1.93
C VAL A 16 1.41 4.23 -0.68
N GLY A 17 1.98 5.43 -0.85
CA GLY A 17 2.38 6.29 0.26
C GLY A 17 1.18 6.74 1.11
N THR A 18 0.08 7.16 0.47
CA THR A 18 -1.18 7.47 1.16
C THR A 18 -1.75 6.23 1.86
N ALA A 19 -1.80 5.09 1.17
CA ALA A 19 -2.30 3.84 1.75
C ALA A 19 -1.51 3.42 2.99
N LYS A 20 -0.17 3.48 2.93
CA LYS A 20 0.70 3.21 4.07
C LYS A 20 0.39 4.12 5.26
N GLY A 21 0.16 5.42 5.01
CA GLY A 21 -0.24 6.36 6.05
C GLY A 21 -1.52 5.92 6.76
N LEU A 22 -2.53 5.50 5.99
CA LEU A 22 -3.79 4.99 6.54
C LEU A 22 -3.61 3.68 7.32
N PHE A 23 -2.73 2.78 6.88
CA PHE A 23 -2.43 1.55 7.63
C PHE A 23 -1.73 1.85 8.96
N VAL A 24 -0.80 2.80 8.98
CA VAL A 24 -0.15 3.26 10.22
C VAL A 24 -1.19 3.90 11.16
N GLU A 25 -2.07 4.76 10.63
CA GLU A 25 -3.14 5.36 11.43
C GLU A 25 -4.13 4.32 11.97
N ALA A 26 -4.45 3.29 11.18
CA ALA A 26 -5.27 2.17 11.63
C ALA A 26 -4.61 1.40 12.80
N ILE A 27 -3.29 1.18 12.75
CA ILE A 27 -2.53 0.55 13.84
C ILE A 27 -2.64 1.39 15.12
N GLU A 28 -2.41 2.69 15.04
CA GLU A 28 -2.47 3.60 16.19
C GLU A 28 -3.89 3.68 16.77
N THR A 29 -4.89 3.77 15.90
CA THR A 29 -6.32 3.81 16.27
C THR A 29 -6.78 2.51 16.93
N ALA A 30 -6.33 1.35 16.42
CA ALA A 30 -6.61 0.06 17.02
C ALA A 30 -5.94 -0.07 18.40
N ALA A 31 -4.70 0.41 18.55
CA ALA A 31 -4.00 0.44 19.83
C ALA A 31 -4.71 1.32 20.88
N ALA A 32 -5.44 2.35 20.45
CA ALA A 32 -6.30 3.18 21.29
C ALA A 32 -7.67 2.55 21.61
N GLY A 33 -7.97 1.35 21.08
CA GLY A 33 -9.22 0.63 21.30
C GLY A 33 -10.38 1.07 20.40
N GLN A 34 -10.13 1.95 19.42
CA GLN A 34 -11.15 2.48 18.51
C GLN A 34 -11.32 1.57 17.28
N LEU A 35 -11.80 0.34 17.50
CA LEU A 35 -11.77 -0.73 16.49
C LEU A 35 -12.55 -0.41 15.20
N ASP A 36 -13.75 0.16 15.31
CA ASP A 36 -14.58 0.47 14.13
C ASP A 36 -13.87 1.49 13.22
N GLN A 37 -13.24 2.50 13.81
CA GLN A 37 -12.47 3.50 13.08
C GLN A 37 -11.20 2.90 12.46
N ALA A 38 -10.49 2.04 13.20
CA ALA A 38 -9.32 1.34 12.67
C ALA A 38 -9.67 0.47 11.44
N ARG A 39 -10.82 -0.22 11.46
CA ARG A 39 -11.31 -1.01 10.33
C ARG A 39 -11.69 -0.13 9.13
N ALA A 40 -12.29 1.04 9.37
CA ALA A 40 -12.58 2.00 8.32
C ALA A 40 -11.31 2.52 7.64
N LEU A 41 -10.30 2.90 8.43
CA LEU A 41 -8.99 3.35 7.93
C LEU A 41 -8.26 2.26 7.14
N LEU A 42 -8.27 1.01 7.65
CA LEU A 42 -7.70 -0.14 6.94
C LEU A 42 -8.38 -0.32 5.58
N SER A 43 -9.72 -0.32 5.55
CA SER A 43 -10.50 -0.49 4.31
C SER A 43 -10.26 0.64 3.31
N GLU A 44 -10.16 1.89 3.76
CA GLU A 44 -9.82 3.03 2.91
C GLU A 44 -8.40 2.89 2.35
N GLY A 45 -7.44 2.51 3.20
CA GLY A 45 -6.06 2.24 2.80
C GLY A 45 -5.96 1.16 1.73
N GLU A 46 -6.71 0.06 1.86
CA GLU A 46 -6.76 -1.01 0.85
C GLU A 46 -7.30 -0.52 -0.50
N GLN A 47 -8.36 0.30 -0.49
CA GLN A 47 -8.92 0.85 -1.72
C GLN A 47 -7.92 1.73 -2.46
N ILE A 48 -7.14 2.53 -1.75
CA ILE A 48 -6.10 3.39 -2.34
C ILE A 48 -4.89 2.56 -2.77
N PHE A 49 -4.47 1.58 -1.96
CA PHE A 49 -3.37 0.67 -2.29
C PHE A 49 -3.62 -0.05 -3.61
N ASN A 50 -4.84 -0.58 -3.81
CA ASN A 50 -5.21 -1.29 -5.02
C ASN A 50 -5.09 -0.43 -6.28
N GLN A 51 -5.32 0.89 -6.20
CA GLN A 51 -5.12 1.81 -7.33
C GLN A 51 -3.64 1.88 -7.72
N GLY A 52 -2.73 1.98 -6.73
CA GLY A 52 -1.29 1.95 -6.99
C GLY A 52 -0.81 0.58 -7.46
N HIS A 53 -1.37 -0.49 -6.91
CA HIS A 53 -1.04 -1.87 -7.28
C HIS A 53 -1.47 -2.21 -8.72
N GLU A 54 -2.60 -1.68 -9.19
CA GLU A 54 -3.04 -1.84 -10.58
C GLU A 54 -2.04 -1.24 -11.57
N ALA A 55 -1.53 -0.03 -11.30
CA ALA A 55 -0.50 0.60 -12.12
C ALA A 55 0.79 -0.23 -12.21
N HIS A 56 1.22 -0.83 -11.09
CA HIS A 56 2.34 -1.77 -11.08
C HIS A 56 2.03 -3.06 -11.87
N GLY A 57 0.83 -3.63 -11.73
CA GLY A 57 0.39 -4.80 -12.49
C GLY A 57 0.42 -4.59 -14.01
N GLN A 58 0.12 -3.37 -14.47
CA GLN A 58 0.27 -3.00 -15.89
C GLN A 58 1.73 -3.02 -16.34
N LEU A 59 2.67 -2.55 -15.52
CA LEU A 59 4.11 -2.64 -15.82
C LEU A 59 4.58 -4.10 -15.93
N LEU A 60 4.14 -4.97 -15.01
CA LEU A 60 4.43 -6.41 -15.08
C LEU A 60 3.87 -7.05 -16.35
N THR A 61 2.65 -6.68 -16.74
CA THR A 61 2.01 -7.17 -17.97
C THR A 61 2.80 -6.76 -19.21
N GLN A 62 3.23 -5.49 -19.28
CA GLN A 62 4.08 -5.00 -20.38
C GLN A 62 5.42 -5.75 -20.43
N PHE A 63 6.07 -5.93 -19.27
CA PHE A 63 7.31 -6.69 -19.17
C PHE A 63 7.13 -8.15 -19.66
N ALA A 64 6.07 -8.82 -19.24
CA ALA A 64 5.76 -10.19 -19.66
C ALA A 64 5.46 -10.29 -21.17
N ALA A 65 4.92 -9.23 -21.78
CA ALA A 65 4.72 -9.13 -23.23
C ALA A 65 6.02 -8.84 -24.02
N GLY A 66 7.16 -8.73 -23.34
CA GLY A 66 8.48 -8.49 -23.95
C GLY A 66 8.82 -7.00 -24.11
N ALA A 67 8.06 -6.09 -23.51
CA ALA A 67 8.43 -4.68 -23.49
C ALA A 67 9.63 -4.46 -22.57
N GLU A 68 10.57 -3.62 -23.01
CA GLU A 68 11.71 -3.23 -22.19
C GLU A 68 11.27 -2.24 -21.10
N VAL A 69 11.23 -2.70 -19.85
CA VAL A 69 11.02 -1.84 -18.68
C VAL A 69 12.37 -1.44 -18.10
N LYS A 70 12.78 -0.19 -18.32
CA LYS A 70 14.06 0.32 -17.84
C LYS A 70 14.00 0.59 -16.34
N VAL A 71 14.68 -0.22 -15.55
CA VAL A 71 14.81 0.01 -14.11
C VAL A 71 15.60 1.29 -13.86
N ASP A 72 14.99 2.23 -13.14
CA ASP A 72 15.62 3.46 -12.67
C ASP A 72 15.38 3.69 -11.17
N LEU A 73 15.99 4.73 -10.61
CA LEU A 73 15.92 5.02 -9.18
C LEU A 73 14.47 5.26 -8.70
N LEU A 74 13.63 5.85 -9.55
CA LEU A 74 12.27 6.20 -9.18
C LEU A 74 11.37 4.96 -9.17
N LEU A 75 11.52 4.07 -10.15
CA LEU A 75 10.84 2.78 -10.14
C LEU A 75 11.26 1.95 -8.93
N VAL A 76 12.56 1.86 -8.63
CA VAL A 76 13.05 1.17 -7.42
C VAL A 76 12.45 1.78 -6.15
N HIS A 77 12.34 3.11 -6.08
CA HIS A 77 11.69 3.77 -4.94
C HIS A 77 10.20 3.44 -4.85
N ALA A 78 9.49 3.39 -5.98
CA ALA A 78 8.08 3.01 -6.05
C ALA A 78 7.84 1.58 -5.54
N GLU A 79 8.65 0.61 -5.99
CA GLU A 79 8.60 -0.78 -5.53
C GLU A 79 8.86 -0.89 -4.03
N CYS A 80 9.86 -0.17 -3.51
CA CYS A 80 10.13 -0.13 -2.06
C CYS A 80 8.94 0.41 -1.24
N GLN A 81 8.27 1.45 -1.74
CA GLN A 81 7.10 2.01 -1.06
C GLN A 81 5.92 1.04 -1.11
N MET A 82 5.72 0.34 -2.24
CA MET A 82 4.65 -0.65 -2.38
C MET A 82 4.83 -1.81 -1.40
N MET A 83 6.02 -2.42 -1.37
CA MET A 83 6.34 -3.51 -0.43
C MET A 83 6.17 -3.05 1.02
N SER A 84 6.67 -1.85 1.37
CA SER A 84 6.50 -1.31 2.71
C SER A 84 5.03 -1.11 3.07
N ALA A 85 4.18 -0.63 2.15
CA ALA A 85 2.76 -0.45 2.39
C ALA A 85 2.05 -1.80 2.61
N GLU A 86 2.41 -2.83 1.85
CA GLU A 86 1.88 -4.20 2.01
C GLU A 86 2.24 -4.79 3.39
N ASP A 87 3.50 -4.63 3.82
CA ASP A 87 3.92 -5.06 5.16
C ASP A 87 3.11 -4.37 6.27
N PHE A 88 2.90 -3.05 6.17
CA PHE A 88 2.10 -2.30 7.15
C PHE A 88 0.62 -2.69 7.14
N LYS A 89 0.07 -3.07 5.99
CA LYS A 89 -1.29 -3.61 5.90
C LYS A 89 -1.42 -4.90 6.73
N VAL A 90 -0.53 -5.87 6.51
CA VAL A 90 -0.54 -7.15 7.23
C VAL A 90 -0.38 -6.91 8.74
N ILE A 91 0.51 -6.00 9.13
CA ILE A 91 0.68 -5.62 10.54
C ILE A 91 -0.60 -4.99 11.10
N ALA A 92 -1.26 -4.10 10.36
CA ALA A 92 -2.51 -3.46 10.78
C ALA A 92 -3.64 -4.47 11.02
N GLU A 93 -3.81 -5.43 10.10
CA GLU A 93 -4.77 -6.53 10.24
C GLU A 93 -4.54 -7.33 11.53
N GLU A 94 -3.29 -7.74 11.80
CA GLU A 94 -2.94 -8.50 12.99
C GLU A 94 -3.11 -7.68 14.29
N VAL A 95 -2.74 -6.39 14.29
CA VAL A 95 -2.92 -5.50 15.44
C VAL A 95 -4.41 -5.33 15.77
N ILE A 96 -5.26 -5.11 14.77
CA ILE A 96 -6.71 -5.01 14.95
C ILE A 96 -7.25 -6.33 15.53
N ALA A 97 -6.87 -7.47 14.95
CA ALA A 97 -7.32 -8.79 15.42
C ALA A 97 -6.89 -9.09 16.87
N ILE A 98 -5.69 -8.67 17.27
CA ILE A 98 -5.20 -8.79 18.65
C ILE A 98 -5.98 -7.87 19.60
N ALA A 99 -6.22 -6.61 19.20
CA ALA A 99 -6.96 -5.64 20.00
C ALA A 99 -8.41 -6.11 20.25
N GLU A 100 -9.06 -6.69 19.24
CA GLU A 100 -10.38 -7.31 19.35
C GLU A 100 -10.43 -8.42 20.40
N LYS A 101 -9.45 -9.34 20.36
CA LYS A 101 -9.39 -10.44 21.33
C LYS A 101 -9.20 -9.95 22.77
N ARG A 102 -8.50 -8.83 22.97
CA ARG A 102 -8.28 -8.24 24.31
C ARG A 102 -9.54 -7.60 24.89
N ILE A 103 -10.41 -7.03 24.06
CA ILE A 103 -11.65 -6.40 24.53
C ILE A 103 -12.70 -7.45 24.95
N HIS A 104 -12.62 -8.66 24.38
CA HIS A 104 -13.53 -9.76 24.68
C HIS A 104 -13.01 -10.75 25.75
N ALA A 105 -11.84 -10.49 26.34
CA ALA A 105 -11.21 -11.30 27.40
C ALA A 105 -11.43 -10.67 28.78
#